data_AF-A0AAN6VTQ1-F1
#
_entry.id   AF-A0AAN6VTQ1-F1
#
_cell.length_a   1.000
_cell.length_b   1.000
_cell.length_c   1.000
_cell.angle_alpha   90.00
_cell.angle_beta   90.00
_cell.angle_gamma   90.00
#
_symmetry.space_group_name_H-M   'P 1'
#
loop_
_entity.id
_entity.type
_entity.pdbx_description
1 polymer ?
#
loop_
_entity_poly.entity_id
_entity_poly.type
_entity_poly.pdbx_seq_one_letter_code
_entity_poly.pdbx_strand_id
1 'polypeptide(L)'
;MADPDCKRPIRASEDTVDSEDGTLLTDRSESGTIGVSGAVFLILNKMIGTGIFSTPSSIVAATGSVGISLLLWAVAGLLTLSGLSVYLEFGLAIPRSGGEKNYLERVFRRPRRLATSVFAVQIVLLGFSAGNSLAFGRYVLLAAGHPMPDGWIPRMIAVACMTSVVILHAALPKWGLRLTNALGIFKVLVLLLIVFSGFAALGGYRLVPDPHNFDNLWAIEKGDGYGGGGAYAYATALLQVVYSYKGWENANYVMGELKNPQRTLKIAAPLAVIGITVLYVLANVAYFAAIPKAELARSEVIVAGLFFRNVFGESAAARSLPAFVALSNIGNVLAVSFAHSRVNQELAKEGILPWSTFWASTKPFNTPAASLFLHWLVTVIVLIAPPPGPAYNFIVNLYTYPGAWINTFVAGGLIYLRLSKSENWSSPWHTYLPVPMLYLCLNIFLVITPFVPPNSDWNADGYPYYAFPLVGAGVLLLGAVYWLFWTRFWQNGDGYAVITEVSFDEASEEAVVYGKPLRGAQPAVSGMQEPLLGSRSDPGYNSIGS
;
A
#
# COMPACT_ATOMS: atom_id res chain seq x y z
N MET A 1 -15.55 7.43 -68.91
CA MET A 1 -16.12 8.18 -67.78
C MET A 1 -16.11 7.20 -66.60
N ALA A 2 -15.05 7.25 -65.81
CA ALA A 2 -14.81 6.36 -64.67
C ALA A 2 -14.71 7.25 -63.44
N ASP A 3 -15.49 6.94 -62.41
CA ASP A 3 -15.52 7.64 -61.13
C ASP A 3 -14.72 6.84 -60.10
N PRO A 4 -13.61 7.37 -59.57
CA PRO A 4 -12.82 6.74 -58.53
C PRO A 4 -12.78 7.64 -57.28
N ASP A 5 -13.51 7.31 -56.21
CA ASP A 5 -12.98 7.44 -54.84
C ASP A 5 -13.97 6.89 -53.79
N CYS A 6 -13.75 5.63 -53.41
CA CYS A 6 -14.14 5.10 -52.11
C CYS A 6 -13.01 5.41 -51.12
N LYS A 7 -13.24 6.32 -50.16
CA LYS A 7 -12.32 6.58 -49.04
C LYS A 7 -13.05 6.62 -47.69
N ARG A 8 -12.42 5.94 -46.74
CA ARG A 8 -12.81 5.57 -45.37
C ARG A 8 -13.16 6.78 -44.48
N PRO A 9 -13.93 6.60 -43.39
CA PRO A 9 -14.16 7.67 -42.43
C PRO A 9 -12.86 7.99 -41.67
N ILE A 10 -12.61 9.28 -41.55
CA ILE A 10 -11.44 9.93 -40.94
C ILE A 10 -11.56 9.83 -39.41
N ARG A 11 -10.41 9.55 -38.75
CA ARG A 11 -10.21 9.65 -37.30
C ARG A 11 -10.73 10.98 -36.77
N ALA A 12 -11.69 10.95 -35.84
CA ALA A 12 -11.97 12.10 -34.99
C ALA A 12 -10.77 12.31 -34.04
N SER A 13 -10.30 13.55 -34.01
CA SER A 13 -9.25 14.07 -33.14
C SER A 13 -9.68 13.99 -31.67
N GLU A 14 -8.71 13.76 -30.79
CA GLU A 14 -8.82 14.07 -29.37
C GLU A 14 -8.88 15.60 -29.27
N ASP A 15 -10.09 16.16 -29.23
CA ASP A 15 -10.29 17.59 -29.00
C ASP A 15 -10.20 17.87 -27.50
N THR A 16 -9.03 18.32 -27.07
CA THR A 16 -8.92 19.16 -25.87
C THR A 16 -9.62 20.48 -26.17
N VAL A 17 -10.79 20.71 -25.59
CA VAL A 17 -11.40 22.04 -25.58
C VAL A 17 -10.59 22.91 -24.63
N ASP A 18 -9.70 23.73 -25.19
CA ASP A 18 -9.19 24.92 -24.51
C ASP A 18 -10.37 25.86 -24.28
N SER A 19 -10.90 25.87 -23.04
CA SER A 19 -11.74 26.96 -22.57
C SER A 19 -10.83 28.03 -21.93
N GLU A 20 -11.03 29.29 -22.32
CA GLU A 20 -10.24 30.45 -21.89
C GLU A 20 -10.25 30.69 -20.36
N ASP A 21 -11.01 29.92 -19.58
CA ASP A 21 -11.10 30.01 -18.12
C ASP A 21 -10.33 28.93 -17.34
N GLY A 22 -9.40 28.19 -17.96
CA GLY A 22 -8.46 27.35 -17.20
C GLY A 22 -9.09 26.31 -16.27
N THR A 23 -10.31 25.90 -16.58
CA THR A 23 -11.12 24.89 -15.91
C THR A 23 -10.57 23.51 -16.26
N LEU A 24 -10.01 22.80 -15.28
CA LEU A 24 -9.63 21.41 -15.45
C LEU A 24 -10.88 20.54 -15.32
N LEU A 25 -11.58 20.32 -16.44
CA LEU A 25 -12.66 19.34 -16.53
C LEU A 25 -12.03 17.94 -16.59
N THR A 26 -12.08 17.19 -15.49
CA THR A 26 -11.92 15.73 -15.57
C THR A 26 -13.25 15.14 -15.98
N ASP A 27 -13.42 14.99 -17.29
CA ASP A 27 -14.52 14.24 -17.87
C ASP A 27 -14.44 12.78 -17.38
N ARG A 28 -15.48 12.33 -16.69
CA ARG A 28 -15.56 10.97 -16.13
C ARG A 28 -16.04 10.02 -17.22
N SER A 29 -15.29 9.96 -18.32
CA SER A 29 -15.57 8.97 -19.36
C SER A 29 -15.54 7.56 -18.75
N GLU A 30 -16.45 6.70 -19.19
CA GLU A 30 -16.51 5.26 -18.94
C GLU A 30 -15.28 4.49 -19.50
N SER A 31 -14.08 5.10 -19.48
CA SER A 31 -12.85 4.63 -20.10
C SER A 31 -11.95 3.82 -19.16
N GLY A 32 -12.52 3.17 -18.14
CA GLY A 32 -11.78 2.21 -17.33
C GLY A 32 -11.03 1.25 -18.28
N THR A 33 -9.72 1.10 -18.13
CA THR A 33 -8.93 0.22 -19.01
C THR A 33 -8.70 -1.14 -18.38
N ILE A 34 -8.80 -1.23 -17.04
CA ILE A 34 -8.43 -2.38 -16.24
C ILE A 34 -9.66 -3.22 -15.89
N GLY A 35 -9.77 -4.42 -16.46
CA GLY A 35 -10.81 -5.41 -16.08
C GLY A 35 -10.45 -6.24 -14.84
N VAL A 36 -11.27 -7.24 -14.50
CA VAL A 36 -11.09 -8.13 -13.33
C VAL A 36 -9.69 -8.74 -13.27
N SER A 37 -9.24 -9.38 -14.35
CA SER A 37 -7.91 -10.02 -14.41
C SER A 37 -6.79 -9.01 -14.22
N GLY A 38 -6.88 -7.85 -14.87
CA GLY A 38 -5.93 -6.75 -14.71
C GLY A 38 -5.87 -6.25 -13.26
N ALA A 39 -7.03 -6.12 -12.61
CA ALA A 39 -7.12 -5.71 -11.21
C ALA A 39 -6.52 -6.76 -10.26
N VAL A 40 -6.73 -8.06 -10.51
CA VAL A 40 -6.09 -9.15 -9.74
C VAL A 40 -4.58 -9.03 -9.83
N PHE A 41 -4.02 -8.92 -11.03
CA PHE A 41 -2.57 -8.79 -11.22
C PHE A 41 -2.02 -7.49 -10.64
N LEU A 42 -2.77 -6.39 -10.71
CA LEU A 42 -2.39 -5.12 -10.10
C LEU A 42 -2.26 -5.23 -8.58
N ILE A 43 -3.19 -5.94 -7.94
CA ILE A 43 -3.14 -6.22 -6.50
C ILE A 43 -1.99 -7.17 -6.17
N LEU A 44 -1.91 -8.33 -6.84
CA LEU A 44 -0.87 -9.33 -6.59
C LEU A 44 0.53 -8.75 -6.77
N ASN A 45 0.73 -7.92 -7.78
CA ASN A 45 2.04 -7.33 -8.06
C ASN A 45 2.51 -6.37 -6.96
N LYS A 46 1.59 -5.61 -6.35
CA LYS A 46 1.95 -4.73 -5.22
C LYS A 46 2.09 -5.52 -3.92
N MET A 47 1.31 -6.60 -3.72
CA MET A 47 1.44 -7.46 -2.55
C MET A 47 2.74 -8.28 -2.56
N ILE A 48 3.11 -8.87 -3.70
CA ILE A 48 4.36 -9.61 -3.83
C ILE A 48 5.52 -8.61 -3.89
N GLY A 49 6.19 -8.45 -2.74
CA GLY A 49 7.38 -7.64 -2.57
C GLY A 49 8.44 -8.37 -1.76
N THR A 50 9.35 -7.62 -1.16
CA THR A 50 10.43 -8.19 -0.33
C THR A 50 9.96 -8.99 0.86
N GLY A 51 8.74 -8.70 1.34
CA GLY A 51 8.20 -9.26 2.57
C GLY A 51 8.29 -10.78 2.59
N ILE A 52 7.73 -11.47 1.59
CA ILE A 52 7.78 -12.95 1.53
C ILE A 52 9.19 -13.54 1.37
N PHE A 53 10.16 -12.74 0.95
CA PHE A 53 11.55 -13.18 0.78
C PHE A 53 12.46 -12.78 1.96
N SER A 54 11.94 -12.03 2.94
CA SER A 54 12.73 -11.46 4.05
C SER A 54 12.08 -11.69 5.42
N THR A 55 10.79 -11.35 5.56
CA THR A 55 10.11 -11.41 6.86
C THR A 55 9.97 -12.81 7.46
N PRO A 56 10.00 -13.94 6.71
CA PRO A 56 10.10 -15.25 7.35
C PRO A 56 11.27 -15.35 8.33
N SER A 57 12.42 -14.72 8.01
CA SER A 57 13.57 -14.64 8.91
C SER A 57 13.19 -13.92 10.21
N SER A 58 12.65 -12.70 10.10
CA SER A 58 12.30 -11.85 11.25
C SER A 58 11.20 -12.48 12.13
N ILE A 59 10.23 -13.18 11.53
CA ILE A 59 9.15 -13.86 12.24
C ILE A 59 9.69 -15.05 13.04
N VAL A 60 10.55 -15.88 12.43
CA VAL A 60 11.19 -17.00 13.14
C VAL A 60 12.15 -16.49 14.19
N ALA A 61 12.88 -15.40 13.90
CA ALA A 61 13.77 -14.75 14.84
C ALA A 61 13.05 -14.25 16.10
N ALA A 62 11.83 -13.72 15.95
CA ALA A 62 11.01 -13.27 17.07
C ALA A 62 10.34 -14.44 17.83
N THR A 63 9.81 -15.42 17.09
CA THR A 63 8.93 -16.45 17.67
C THR A 63 9.66 -17.67 18.19
N GLY A 64 10.77 -18.06 17.56
CA GLY A 64 11.48 -19.31 17.84
C GLY A 64 10.68 -20.59 17.54
N SER A 65 9.54 -20.50 16.86
CA SER A 65 8.62 -21.63 16.62
C SER A 65 8.08 -21.62 15.19
N VAL A 66 8.14 -22.79 14.54
CA VAL A 66 7.65 -23.02 13.17
C VAL A 66 6.13 -22.89 13.11
N GLY A 67 5.42 -23.56 14.03
CA GLY A 67 3.97 -23.56 14.12
C GLY A 67 3.39 -22.17 14.41
N ILE A 68 4.02 -21.41 15.32
CA ILE A 68 3.62 -20.02 15.59
C ILE A 68 3.88 -19.14 14.37
N SER A 69 5.03 -19.30 13.70
CA SER A 69 5.34 -18.55 12.48
C SER A 69 4.28 -18.76 11.40
N LEU A 70 3.89 -20.01 11.12
CA LEU A 70 2.85 -20.33 10.14
C LEU A 70 1.47 -19.81 10.56
N LEU A 71 1.13 -19.90 11.85
CA LEU A 71 -0.10 -19.33 12.39
C LEU A 71 -0.18 -17.81 12.18
N LEU A 72 0.93 -17.08 12.38
CA LEU A 72 0.97 -15.64 12.16
C LEU A 72 0.74 -15.27 10.70
N TRP A 73 1.24 -16.05 9.73
CA TRP A 73 0.93 -15.87 8.31
C TRP A 73 -0.56 -16.05 8.00
N ALA A 74 -1.21 -17.04 8.62
CA ALA A 74 -2.64 -17.27 8.46
C ALA A 74 -3.48 -16.16 9.12
N VAL A 75 -3.13 -15.76 10.35
CA VAL A 75 -3.78 -14.67 11.09
C VAL A 75 -3.67 -13.35 10.33
N ALA A 76 -2.51 -13.06 9.74
CA ALA A 76 -2.33 -11.87 8.92
C ALA A 76 -3.13 -11.91 7.61
N GLY A 77 -3.28 -13.08 6.99
CA GLY A 77 -4.21 -13.26 5.87
C GLY A 77 -5.67 -12.95 6.27
N LEU A 78 -6.12 -13.44 7.43
CA LEU A 78 -7.45 -13.15 7.96
C LEU A 78 -7.63 -11.66 8.31
N LEU A 79 -6.61 -11.04 8.91
CA LEU A 79 -6.57 -9.60 9.16
C LEU A 79 -6.72 -8.81 7.86
N THR A 80 -5.99 -9.22 6.82
CA THR A 80 -6.02 -8.60 5.49
C THR A 80 -7.38 -8.75 4.82
N LEU A 81 -8.01 -9.93 4.90
CA LEU A 81 -9.38 -10.15 4.39
C LEU A 81 -10.42 -9.31 5.14
N SER A 82 -10.25 -9.15 6.45
CA SER A 82 -11.12 -8.32 7.27
C SER A 82 -10.99 -6.84 6.89
N GLY A 83 -9.76 -6.35 6.74
CA GLY A 83 -9.47 -5.00 6.24
C GLY A 83 -9.95 -4.77 4.82
N LEU A 84 -9.78 -5.75 3.93
CA LEU A 84 -10.32 -5.70 2.57
C LEU A 84 -11.83 -5.52 2.57
N SER A 85 -12.56 -6.24 3.42
CA SER A 85 -14.02 -6.10 3.51
C SER A 85 -14.42 -4.68 3.94
N VAL A 86 -13.74 -4.11 4.95
CA VAL A 86 -13.93 -2.71 5.38
C VAL A 86 -13.68 -1.73 4.23
N TYR A 87 -12.63 -1.94 3.46
CA TYR A 87 -12.30 -1.07 2.34
C TYR A 87 -13.22 -1.25 1.14
N LEU A 88 -13.75 -2.46 0.89
CA LEU A 88 -14.78 -2.68 -0.13
C LEU A 88 -16.04 -1.90 0.21
N GLU A 89 -16.45 -1.90 1.48
CA GLU A 89 -17.61 -1.11 1.89
C GLU A 89 -17.43 0.39 1.66
N PHE A 90 -16.28 0.94 2.06
CA PHE A 90 -15.97 2.34 1.82
C PHE A 90 -15.77 2.65 0.34
N GLY A 91 -14.95 1.88 -0.37
CA GLY A 91 -14.59 2.15 -1.77
C GLY A 91 -15.77 2.01 -2.72
N LEU A 92 -16.75 1.16 -2.40
CA LEU A 92 -17.97 1.03 -3.19
C LEU A 92 -19.03 2.09 -2.85
N ALA A 93 -19.03 2.61 -1.62
CA ALA A 93 -19.89 3.72 -1.23
C ALA A 93 -19.32 5.08 -1.68
N ILE A 94 -17.99 5.21 -1.73
CA ILE A 94 -17.26 6.43 -2.07
C ILE A 94 -16.29 6.10 -3.22
N PRO A 95 -16.78 5.99 -4.47
CA PRO A 95 -15.99 5.53 -5.59
C PRO A 95 -15.05 6.61 -6.14
N ARG A 96 -14.19 7.15 -5.29
CA ARG A 96 -13.21 8.21 -5.59
C ARG A 96 -11.79 7.69 -5.36
N SER A 97 -10.87 8.06 -6.25
CA SER A 97 -9.44 7.80 -6.06
C SER A 97 -8.90 8.52 -4.82
N GLY A 98 -8.04 7.87 -4.05
CA GLY A 98 -7.44 8.43 -2.82
C GLY A 98 -7.54 7.53 -1.59
N GLY A 99 -8.36 6.47 -1.64
CA GLY A 99 -8.45 5.45 -0.59
C GLY A 99 -8.72 6.02 0.80
N GLU A 100 -7.82 5.76 1.76
CA GLU A 100 -7.97 6.13 3.17
C GLU A 100 -8.24 7.61 3.37
N LYS A 101 -7.64 8.47 2.55
CA LYS A 101 -7.91 9.92 2.54
C LYS A 101 -9.43 10.20 2.50
N ASN A 102 -10.11 9.63 1.51
CA ASN A 102 -11.54 9.86 1.28
C ASN A 102 -12.38 9.26 2.41
N TYR A 103 -11.94 8.13 2.96
CA TYR A 103 -12.65 7.43 4.03
C TYR A 103 -12.57 8.21 5.34
N LEU A 104 -11.36 8.67 5.68
CA LEU A 104 -11.11 9.49 6.86
C LEU A 104 -11.81 10.84 6.76
N GLU A 105 -11.83 11.49 5.60
CA GLU A 105 -12.53 12.76 5.42
C GLU A 105 -14.05 12.62 5.57
N ARG A 106 -14.63 11.51 5.09
CA ARG A 106 -16.07 11.23 5.26
C ARG A 106 -16.45 11.01 6.73
N VAL A 107 -15.59 10.36 7.50
CA VAL A 107 -15.84 10.05 8.92
C VAL A 107 -15.52 11.27 9.81
N PHE A 108 -14.32 11.83 9.67
CA PHE A 108 -13.77 12.86 10.56
C PHE A 108 -13.93 14.25 9.96
N ARG A 109 -15.18 14.73 9.92
CA ARG A 109 -15.55 16.03 9.33
C ARG A 109 -15.08 17.24 10.14
N ARG A 110 -14.89 17.07 11.46
CA ARG A 110 -14.53 18.15 12.39
C ARG A 110 -13.32 17.75 13.25
N PRO A 111 -12.30 18.62 13.36
CA PRO A 111 -12.12 19.85 12.59
C PRO A 111 -11.78 19.56 11.11
N ARG A 112 -12.22 20.44 10.20
CA ARG A 112 -12.07 20.24 8.74
C ARG A 112 -10.62 20.01 8.35
N ARG A 113 -10.36 19.02 7.48
CA ARG A 113 -9.05 18.65 6.91
C ARG A 113 -7.99 18.16 7.91
N LEU A 114 -8.30 17.99 9.20
CA LEU A 114 -7.33 17.46 10.17
C LEU A 114 -6.93 16.02 9.81
N ALA A 115 -7.91 15.14 9.61
CA ALA A 115 -7.64 13.74 9.28
C ALA A 115 -6.88 13.61 7.95
N THR A 116 -7.26 14.40 6.95
CA THR A 116 -6.56 14.52 5.66
C THR A 116 -5.11 14.97 5.83
N SER A 117 -4.85 15.93 6.72
CA SER A 117 -3.49 16.45 6.99
C SER A 117 -2.62 15.41 7.72
N VAL A 118 -3.19 14.69 8.69
CA VAL A 118 -2.51 13.59 9.40
C VAL A 118 -2.14 12.48 8.43
N PHE A 119 -3.09 12.08 7.57
CA PHE A 119 -2.83 11.10 6.51
C PHE A 119 -1.77 11.62 5.52
N ALA A 120 -1.84 12.88 5.10
CA ALA A 120 -0.90 13.47 4.15
C ALA A 120 0.54 13.45 4.68
N VAL A 121 0.76 13.85 5.93
CA VAL A 121 2.10 13.84 6.52
C VAL A 121 2.59 12.40 6.70
N GLN A 122 1.73 11.46 7.08
CA GLN A 122 2.09 10.04 7.17
C GLN A 122 2.46 9.44 5.82
N ILE A 123 1.67 9.68 4.77
CA ILE A 123 1.93 9.09 3.45
C ILE A 123 3.13 9.73 2.77
N VAL A 124 3.36 11.03 2.95
CA VAL A 124 4.52 11.72 2.35
C VAL A 124 5.81 11.31 3.06
N LEU A 125 5.86 11.30 4.39
CA LEU A 125 7.10 11.05 5.13
C LEU A 125 7.40 9.56 5.33
N LEU A 126 6.36 8.72 5.42
CA LEU A 126 6.52 7.29 5.74
C LEU A 126 6.01 6.36 4.65
N GLY A 127 5.42 6.87 3.56
CA GLY A 127 5.03 6.10 2.38
C GLY A 127 6.15 5.91 1.37
N PHE A 128 7.30 5.39 1.81
CA PHE A 128 8.51 5.22 0.97
C PHE A 128 8.66 3.80 0.40
N SER A 129 9.63 3.61 -0.51
CA SER A 129 9.99 2.29 -1.08
C SER A 129 11.32 1.72 -0.58
N ALA A 130 11.90 2.28 0.48
CA ALA A 130 13.26 1.99 0.94
C ALA A 130 13.51 0.49 1.25
N GLY A 131 12.59 -0.20 1.92
CA GLY A 131 12.73 -1.64 2.21
C GLY A 131 12.86 -2.48 0.93
N ASN A 132 11.98 -2.23 -0.05
CA ASN A 132 12.00 -2.92 -1.33
C ASN A 132 13.28 -2.63 -2.15
N SER A 133 13.69 -1.35 -2.18
CA SER A 133 14.90 -0.94 -2.87
C SER A 133 16.17 -1.50 -2.21
N LEU A 134 16.24 -1.54 -0.87
CA LEU A 134 17.39 -2.09 -0.15
C LEU A 134 17.56 -3.58 -0.43
N ALA A 135 16.48 -4.35 -0.34
CA ALA A 135 16.54 -5.78 -0.64
C ALA A 135 16.90 -6.04 -2.12
N PHE A 136 16.43 -5.21 -3.06
CA PHE A 136 16.90 -5.28 -4.45
C PHE A 136 18.44 -5.22 -4.50
N GLY A 137 19.05 -4.25 -3.82
CA GLY A 137 20.51 -4.14 -3.74
C GLY A 137 21.19 -5.37 -3.15
N ARG A 138 20.65 -5.91 -2.04
CA ARG A 138 21.17 -7.12 -1.37
C ARG A 138 21.10 -8.35 -2.28
N TYR A 139 19.98 -8.54 -2.98
CA TYR A 139 19.78 -9.67 -3.88
C TYR A 139 20.60 -9.55 -5.17
N VAL A 140 20.85 -8.34 -5.68
CA VAL A 140 21.77 -8.12 -6.82
C VAL A 140 23.19 -8.54 -6.44
N LEU A 141 23.68 -8.13 -5.26
CA LEU A 141 25.01 -8.52 -4.79
C LEU A 141 25.11 -10.02 -4.53
N LEU A 142 24.06 -10.61 -3.94
CA LEU A 142 23.99 -12.06 -3.72
C LEU A 142 24.04 -12.83 -5.05
N ALA A 143 23.29 -12.38 -6.07
CA ALA A 143 23.32 -12.97 -7.40
C ALA A 143 24.69 -12.83 -8.09
N ALA A 144 25.43 -11.77 -7.77
CA ALA A 144 26.79 -11.54 -8.24
C ALA A 144 27.86 -12.34 -7.46
N GLY A 145 27.47 -13.13 -6.45
CA GLY A 145 28.36 -13.96 -5.66
C GLY A 145 29.08 -13.23 -4.52
N HIS A 146 28.62 -12.05 -4.12
CA HIS A 146 29.22 -11.30 -3.01
C HIS A 146 28.51 -11.63 -1.67
N PRO A 147 29.24 -12.07 -0.62
CA PRO A 147 28.66 -12.49 0.65
C PRO A 147 28.35 -11.34 1.65
N MET A 148 28.26 -10.08 1.20
CA MET A 148 28.06 -8.93 2.10
C MET A 148 26.64 -8.33 1.97
N PRO A 149 25.69 -8.79 2.79
CA PRO A 149 24.32 -8.31 2.73
C PRO A 149 24.10 -6.87 3.21
N ASP A 150 24.97 -6.29 4.04
CA ASP A 150 24.76 -4.93 4.56
C ASP A 150 25.98 -4.02 4.38
N GLY A 151 25.71 -2.75 4.05
CA GLY A 151 26.73 -1.74 3.79
C GLY A 151 26.23 -0.64 2.84
N TRP A 152 27.13 0.25 2.44
CA TRP A 152 26.81 1.34 1.51
C TRP A 152 26.54 0.85 0.09
N ILE A 153 27.19 -0.22 -0.35
CA ILE A 153 27.05 -0.75 -1.72
C ILE A 153 25.60 -1.14 -2.03
N PRO A 154 24.91 -2.02 -1.27
CA PRO A 154 23.51 -2.36 -1.57
C PRO A 154 22.59 -1.14 -1.49
N ARG A 155 22.89 -0.14 -0.64
CA ARG A 155 22.14 1.12 -0.55
C ARG A 155 22.33 2.00 -1.79
N MET A 156 23.53 2.09 -2.34
CA MET A 156 23.76 2.82 -3.58
C MET A 156 23.09 2.13 -4.78
N ILE A 157 23.08 0.80 -4.81
CA ILE A 157 22.31 0.03 -5.81
C ILE A 157 20.80 0.30 -5.62
N ALA A 158 20.31 0.37 -4.38
CA ALA A 158 18.93 0.72 -4.06
C ALA A 158 18.55 2.13 -4.54
N VAL A 159 19.43 3.12 -4.34
CA VAL A 159 19.24 4.49 -4.85
C VAL A 159 19.23 4.51 -6.38
N ALA A 160 20.14 3.80 -7.04
CA ALA A 160 20.17 3.68 -8.50
C ALA A 160 18.88 3.04 -9.04
N CYS A 161 18.40 1.98 -8.39
CA CYS A 161 17.12 1.32 -8.68
C CYS A 161 15.95 2.31 -8.55
N MET A 162 15.85 3.00 -7.42
CA MET A 162 14.78 3.96 -7.15
C MET A 162 14.78 5.12 -8.15
N THR A 163 15.96 5.65 -8.48
CA THR A 163 16.15 6.71 -9.48
C THR A 163 15.70 6.24 -10.87
N SER A 164 16.09 5.03 -11.27
CA SER A 164 15.70 4.45 -12.56
C SER A 164 14.19 4.25 -12.67
N VAL A 165 13.54 3.78 -11.60
CA VAL A 165 12.08 3.61 -11.54
C VAL A 165 11.35 4.94 -11.71
N VAL A 166 11.82 5.99 -11.02
CA VAL A 166 11.21 7.32 -11.08
C VAL A 166 11.37 7.96 -12.44
N ILE A 167 12.56 7.86 -13.05
CA ILE A 167 12.80 8.32 -14.42
C ILE A 167 11.89 7.57 -15.40
N LEU A 168 11.76 6.25 -15.27
CA LEU A 168 10.90 5.44 -16.14
C LEU A 168 9.43 5.88 -16.04
N HIS A 169 8.89 6.03 -14.84
CA HIS A 169 7.50 6.46 -14.65
C HIS A 169 7.25 7.91 -15.05
N ALA A 170 8.24 8.79 -14.89
CA ALA A 170 8.14 10.19 -15.28
C ALA A 170 8.20 10.36 -16.80
N ALA A 171 9.23 9.82 -17.45
CA ALA A 171 9.51 10.06 -18.86
C ALA A 171 8.79 9.07 -19.81
N LEU A 172 8.57 7.83 -19.38
CA LEU A 172 8.06 6.73 -20.21
C LEU A 172 6.93 5.95 -19.50
N PRO A 173 5.83 6.61 -19.08
CA PRO A 173 4.79 5.99 -18.24
C PRO A 173 4.22 4.69 -18.83
N LYS A 174 3.97 4.67 -20.15
CA LYS A 174 3.44 3.47 -20.84
C LYS A 174 4.37 2.26 -20.68
N TRP A 175 5.69 2.47 -20.72
CA TRP A 175 6.68 1.42 -20.48
C TRP A 175 6.77 1.06 -19.00
N GLY A 176 6.66 2.05 -18.11
CA GLY A 176 6.56 1.83 -16.67
C GLY A 176 5.40 0.88 -16.30
N LEU A 177 4.20 1.10 -16.83
CA LEU A 177 3.06 0.19 -16.62
C LEU A 177 3.28 -1.19 -17.25
N ARG A 178 3.77 -1.27 -18.49
CA ARG A 178 4.05 -2.55 -19.17
C ARG A 178 5.05 -3.40 -18.39
N LEU A 179 6.15 -2.79 -17.93
CA LEU A 179 7.18 -3.46 -17.14
C LEU A 179 6.62 -3.90 -15.78
N THR A 180 5.84 -3.03 -15.13
CA THR A 180 5.15 -3.36 -13.88
C THR A 180 4.28 -4.61 -14.05
N ASN A 181 3.45 -4.67 -15.10
CA ASN A 181 2.57 -5.81 -15.37
C ASN A 181 3.34 -7.09 -15.70
N ALA A 182 4.39 -7.00 -16.54
CA ALA A 182 5.23 -8.14 -16.88
C ALA A 182 5.93 -8.73 -15.65
N LEU A 183 6.51 -7.86 -14.81
CA LEU A 183 7.11 -8.29 -13.55
C LEU A 183 6.07 -8.86 -12.58
N GLY A 184 4.84 -8.34 -12.55
CA GLY A 184 3.76 -8.91 -11.75
C GLY A 184 3.48 -10.38 -12.05
N ILE A 185 3.42 -10.77 -13.32
CA ILE A 185 3.26 -12.17 -13.73
C ILE A 185 4.49 -12.99 -13.33
N PHE A 186 5.69 -12.46 -13.63
CA PHE A 186 6.95 -13.10 -13.31
C PHE A 186 7.08 -13.43 -11.81
N LYS A 187 6.67 -12.50 -10.93
CA LYS A 187 6.70 -12.70 -9.48
C LYS A 187 5.87 -13.89 -9.00
N VAL A 188 4.68 -14.07 -9.58
CA VAL A 188 3.83 -15.22 -9.27
C VAL A 188 4.53 -16.52 -9.67
N LEU A 189 5.19 -16.54 -10.83
CA LEU A 189 5.96 -17.71 -11.28
C LEU A 189 7.13 -18.03 -10.35
N VAL A 190 7.86 -17.02 -9.87
CA VAL A 190 8.95 -17.20 -8.89
C VAL A 190 8.42 -17.78 -7.58
N LEU A 191 7.26 -17.32 -7.12
CA LEU A 191 6.65 -17.83 -5.89
C LEU A 191 6.16 -19.28 -6.06
N LEU A 192 5.57 -19.61 -7.22
CA LEU A 192 5.22 -20.98 -7.56
C LEU A 192 6.45 -21.89 -7.64
N LEU A 193 7.56 -21.41 -8.21
CA LEU A 193 8.83 -22.14 -8.21
C LEU A 193 9.26 -22.48 -6.78
N ILE A 194 9.24 -21.51 -5.86
CA ILE A 194 9.56 -21.75 -4.44
C ILE A 194 8.64 -22.81 -3.82
N VAL A 195 7.32 -22.70 -4.05
CA VAL A 195 6.33 -23.64 -3.51
C VAL A 195 6.56 -25.06 -4.03
N PHE A 196 6.69 -25.25 -5.35
CA PHE A 196 6.90 -26.57 -5.94
C PHE A 196 8.26 -27.18 -5.56
N SER A 197 9.32 -26.37 -5.53
CA SER A 197 10.63 -26.79 -5.02
C SER A 197 10.58 -27.15 -3.53
N GLY A 198 9.75 -26.48 -2.74
CA GLY A 198 9.51 -26.81 -1.34
C GLY A 198 8.84 -28.17 -1.16
N PHE A 199 7.83 -28.47 -1.97
CA PHE A 199 7.22 -29.80 -1.97
C PHE A 199 8.21 -30.89 -2.41
N ALA A 200 9.07 -30.60 -3.39
CA ALA A 200 10.16 -31.51 -3.76
C ALA A 200 11.14 -31.72 -2.58
N ALA A 201 11.52 -30.66 -1.87
CA ALA A 201 12.38 -30.75 -0.69
C ALA A 201 11.75 -31.58 0.45
N LEU A 202 10.44 -31.46 0.67
CA LEU A 202 9.69 -32.34 1.59
C LEU A 202 9.71 -33.81 1.15
N GLY A 203 9.72 -34.05 -0.16
CA GLY A 203 9.90 -35.38 -0.74
C GLY A 203 11.35 -35.90 -0.69
N GLY A 204 12.28 -35.17 -0.06
CA GLY A 204 13.69 -35.55 0.07
C GLY A 204 14.61 -35.01 -1.02
N TYR A 205 14.10 -34.26 -2.01
CA TYR A 205 14.90 -33.66 -3.08
C TYR A 205 15.53 -32.33 -2.64
N ARG A 206 16.55 -32.44 -1.79
CA ARG A 206 17.37 -31.33 -1.29
C ARG A 206 18.84 -31.76 -1.25
N LEU A 207 19.74 -30.78 -1.33
CA LEU A 207 21.20 -31.03 -1.34
C LEU A 207 21.82 -30.88 0.05
N VAL A 208 21.00 -30.65 1.07
CA VAL A 208 21.37 -30.54 2.47
C VAL A 208 20.64 -31.59 3.31
N PRO A 209 21.15 -31.96 4.49
CA PRO A 209 20.45 -32.84 5.43
C PRO A 209 19.05 -32.31 5.78
N ASP A 210 18.15 -33.20 6.21
CA ASP A 210 16.82 -32.80 6.68
C ASP A 210 16.95 -31.82 7.86
N PRO A 211 16.37 -30.61 7.78
CA PRO A 211 16.39 -29.69 8.90
C PRO A 211 15.51 -30.12 10.08
N HIS A 212 14.65 -31.14 9.94
CA HIS A 212 13.78 -31.66 10.99
C HIS A 212 12.88 -30.59 11.64
N ASN A 213 12.57 -29.52 10.91
CA ASN A 213 11.79 -28.39 11.41
C ASN A 213 10.32 -28.75 11.73
N PHE A 214 9.80 -29.82 11.13
CA PHE A 214 8.41 -30.25 11.28
C PHE A 214 8.19 -31.28 12.40
N ASP A 215 9.26 -31.82 12.99
CA ASP A 215 9.19 -32.88 14.01
C ASP A 215 8.53 -32.37 15.31
N ASN A 216 8.76 -31.09 15.65
CA ASN A 216 8.11 -30.42 16.77
C ASN A 216 7.74 -28.98 16.42
N LEU A 217 6.64 -28.82 15.69
CA LEU A 217 6.15 -27.53 15.19
C LEU A 217 5.99 -26.47 16.29
N TRP A 218 5.51 -26.86 17.47
CA TRP A 218 5.09 -25.93 18.53
C TRP A 218 6.20 -25.63 19.55
N ALA A 219 7.36 -26.27 19.44
CA ALA A 219 8.50 -25.96 20.30
C ALA A 219 8.90 -24.50 20.14
N ILE A 220 8.96 -23.77 21.26
CA ILE A 220 9.52 -22.43 21.34
C ILE A 220 10.98 -22.59 21.73
N GLU A 221 11.87 -22.37 20.79
CA GLU A 221 13.31 -22.40 21.05
C GLU A 221 13.84 -21.00 21.36
N LYS A 222 14.94 -20.96 22.10
CA LYS A 222 15.73 -19.77 22.34
C LYS A 222 17.19 -20.11 22.02
N GLY A 223 17.82 -19.32 21.18
CA GLY A 223 19.23 -19.45 20.83
C GLY A 223 19.91 -18.09 20.77
N ASP A 224 21.17 -18.07 20.34
CA ASP A 224 21.94 -16.83 20.21
C ASP A 224 21.27 -15.86 19.23
N GLY A 225 20.67 -14.80 19.78
CA GLY A 225 20.03 -13.72 19.01
C GLY A 225 18.65 -14.05 18.43
N TYR A 226 18.01 -15.17 18.81
CA TYR A 226 16.67 -15.50 18.32
C TYR A 226 15.80 -16.28 19.31
N GLY A 227 14.49 -16.10 19.18
CA GLY A 227 13.46 -16.84 19.92
C GLY A 227 13.15 -16.29 21.30
N GLY A 228 12.49 -17.11 22.13
CA GLY A 228 12.00 -16.74 23.46
C GLY A 228 10.57 -16.20 23.50
N GLY A 229 9.99 -15.79 22.36
CA GLY A 229 8.58 -15.42 22.25
C GLY A 229 8.16 -14.22 23.12
N GLY A 230 6.88 -14.21 23.51
CA GLY A 230 6.30 -13.14 24.33
C GLY A 230 5.49 -12.12 23.52
N ALA A 231 4.71 -11.30 24.23
CA ALA A 231 3.75 -10.37 23.62
C ALA A 231 4.40 -9.38 22.64
N TYR A 232 5.53 -8.77 23.03
CA TYR A 232 6.29 -7.87 22.16
C TYR A 232 6.79 -8.59 20.90
N ALA A 233 7.41 -9.77 21.05
CA ALA A 233 7.93 -10.54 19.93
C ALA A 233 6.83 -10.93 18.93
N TYR A 234 5.67 -11.38 19.42
CA TYR A 234 4.52 -11.70 18.59
C TYR A 234 3.94 -10.47 17.90
N ALA A 235 3.88 -9.32 18.56
CA ALA A 235 3.44 -8.08 17.91
C ALA A 235 4.40 -7.60 16.84
N THR A 236 5.72 -7.64 17.07
CA THR A 236 6.71 -7.30 16.05
C THR A 236 6.69 -8.28 14.88
N ALA A 237 6.53 -9.58 15.14
CA ALA A 237 6.36 -10.58 14.10
C ALA A 237 5.08 -10.33 13.28
N LEU A 238 3.99 -9.95 13.96
CA LEU A 238 2.73 -9.60 13.30
C LEU A 238 2.87 -8.33 12.44
N LEU A 239 3.62 -7.32 12.88
CA LEU A 239 3.96 -6.15 12.06
C LEU A 239 4.76 -6.55 10.81
N GLN A 240 5.75 -7.44 10.96
CA GLN A 240 6.56 -7.92 9.85
C GLN A 240 5.74 -8.71 8.83
N VAL A 241 4.81 -9.56 9.29
CA VAL A 241 3.96 -10.29 8.35
C VAL A 241 2.90 -9.37 7.71
N VAL A 242 2.37 -8.38 8.44
CA VAL A 242 1.44 -7.38 7.86
C VAL A 242 2.14 -6.55 6.78
N TYR A 243 3.44 -6.25 6.94
CA TYR A 243 4.23 -5.66 5.87
C TYR A 243 4.20 -6.50 4.59
N SER A 244 4.38 -7.81 4.71
CA SER A 244 4.35 -8.75 3.58
C SER A 244 3.00 -8.80 2.87
N TYR A 245 1.91 -8.55 3.58
CA TYR A 245 0.56 -8.50 3.01
C TYR A 245 0.16 -7.12 2.48
N LYS A 246 0.89 -6.03 2.77
CA LYS A 246 0.55 -4.68 2.26
C LYS A 246 0.48 -4.65 0.74
N GLY A 247 -0.38 -3.80 0.19
CA GLY A 247 -0.49 -3.55 -1.24
C GLY A 247 -1.86 -3.86 -1.83
N TRP A 248 -2.73 -4.55 -1.08
CA TRP A 248 -4.12 -4.81 -1.47
C TRP A 248 -4.95 -3.53 -1.59
N GLU A 249 -4.60 -2.49 -0.83
CA GLU A 249 -5.29 -1.21 -0.83
C GLU A 249 -5.17 -0.45 -2.17
N ASN A 250 -4.19 -0.82 -3.00
CA ASN A 250 -3.90 -0.15 -4.28
C ASN A 250 -5.08 -0.07 -5.23
N ALA A 251 -5.94 -1.08 -5.23
CA ALA A 251 -7.11 -1.09 -6.09
C ALA A 251 -8.08 0.09 -5.78
N ASN A 252 -8.05 0.61 -4.54
CA ASN A 252 -8.81 1.79 -4.14
C ASN A 252 -8.13 3.10 -4.55
N TYR A 253 -6.83 3.10 -4.84
CA TYR A 253 -6.08 4.28 -5.30
C TYR A 253 -6.28 4.54 -6.80
N VAL A 254 -6.47 3.48 -7.58
CA VAL A 254 -6.64 3.55 -9.04
C VAL A 254 -8.08 3.29 -9.47
N MET A 255 -9.05 3.62 -8.60
CA MET A 255 -10.45 3.25 -8.81
C MET A 255 -11.03 3.84 -10.10
N GLY A 256 -10.59 5.04 -10.47
CA GLY A 256 -10.97 5.69 -11.74
C GLY A 256 -10.45 4.99 -13.00
N GLU A 257 -9.51 4.04 -12.90
CA GLU A 257 -8.98 3.29 -14.04
C GLU A 257 -9.65 1.91 -14.24
N LEU A 258 -10.53 1.50 -13.32
CA LEU A 258 -11.18 0.18 -13.34
C LEU A 258 -12.43 0.17 -14.23
N LYS A 259 -12.56 -0.86 -15.08
CA LYS A 259 -13.81 -1.18 -15.80
C LYS A 259 -14.84 -1.68 -14.81
N ASN A 260 -16.02 -1.05 -14.73
CA ASN A 260 -17.07 -1.38 -13.77
C ASN A 260 -16.48 -1.60 -12.35
N PRO A 261 -16.05 -0.52 -11.66
CA PRO A 261 -15.32 -0.62 -10.40
C PRO A 261 -16.02 -1.50 -9.36
N GLN A 262 -17.36 -1.45 -9.32
CA GLN A 262 -18.13 -2.24 -8.37
C GLN A 262 -17.97 -3.75 -8.58
N ARG A 263 -18.23 -4.24 -9.81
CA ARG A 263 -18.08 -5.66 -10.12
C ARG A 263 -16.62 -6.09 -10.02
N THR A 264 -15.71 -5.25 -10.53
CA THR A 264 -14.29 -5.57 -10.60
C THR A 264 -13.66 -5.70 -9.22
N LEU A 265 -13.89 -4.77 -8.30
CA LEU A 265 -13.33 -4.84 -6.93
C LEU A 265 -13.91 -6.01 -6.13
N LYS A 266 -15.23 -6.25 -6.19
CA LYS A 266 -15.90 -7.34 -5.48
C LYS A 266 -15.34 -8.73 -5.82
N ILE A 267 -14.80 -8.91 -7.03
CA ILE A 267 -14.26 -10.19 -7.50
C ILE A 267 -12.73 -10.20 -7.38
N ALA A 268 -12.06 -9.19 -7.93
CA ALA A 268 -10.62 -9.19 -8.08
C ALA A 268 -9.89 -9.14 -6.73
N ALA A 269 -10.38 -8.31 -5.79
CA ALA A 269 -9.66 -8.08 -4.55
C ALA A 269 -9.71 -9.30 -3.60
N PRO A 270 -10.86 -9.95 -3.36
CA PRO A 270 -10.89 -11.18 -2.56
C PRO A 270 -10.09 -12.31 -3.21
N LEU A 271 -10.18 -12.48 -4.53
CA LEU A 271 -9.44 -13.51 -5.25
C LEU A 271 -7.92 -13.32 -5.10
N ALA A 272 -7.44 -12.09 -5.24
CA ALA A 272 -6.02 -11.77 -5.08
C ALA A 272 -5.54 -12.00 -3.64
N VAL A 273 -6.28 -11.54 -2.63
CA VAL A 273 -5.90 -11.68 -1.22
C VAL A 273 -5.96 -13.13 -0.74
N ILE A 274 -6.97 -13.91 -1.15
CA ILE A 274 -7.03 -15.34 -0.81
C ILE A 274 -5.90 -16.09 -1.50
N GLY A 275 -5.69 -15.86 -2.80
CA GLY A 275 -4.64 -16.51 -3.58
C GLY A 275 -3.25 -16.25 -2.99
N ILE A 276 -2.95 -15.00 -2.63
CA ILE A 276 -1.65 -14.67 -2.05
C ILE A 276 -1.47 -15.22 -0.63
N THR A 277 -2.54 -15.26 0.17
CA THR A 277 -2.50 -15.87 1.52
C THR A 277 -2.09 -17.34 1.43
N VAL A 278 -2.70 -18.10 0.51
CA VAL A 278 -2.33 -19.49 0.27
C VAL A 278 -0.87 -19.60 -0.18
N LEU A 279 -0.46 -18.82 -1.18
CA LEU A 279 0.91 -18.86 -1.69
C LEU A 279 1.95 -18.48 -0.63
N TYR A 280 1.66 -17.52 0.24
CA TYR A 280 2.57 -17.12 1.31
C TYR A 280 2.71 -18.18 2.39
N VAL A 281 1.61 -18.80 2.82
CA VAL A 281 1.69 -19.92 3.77
C VAL A 281 2.49 -21.06 3.16
N LEU A 282 2.22 -21.44 1.90
CA LEU A 282 2.94 -22.50 1.21
C LEU A 282 4.44 -22.18 0.99
N ALA A 283 4.78 -20.93 0.67
CA ALA A 283 6.17 -20.51 0.54
C ALA A 283 6.91 -20.59 1.88
N ASN A 284 6.26 -20.27 3.00
CA ASN A 284 6.87 -20.47 4.32
C ASN A 284 7.07 -21.95 4.65
N VAL A 285 6.11 -22.82 4.32
CA VAL A 285 6.30 -24.28 4.41
C VAL A 285 7.49 -24.72 3.56
N ALA A 286 7.63 -24.20 2.34
CA ALA A 286 8.79 -24.47 1.49
C ALA A 286 10.11 -24.06 2.15
N TYR A 287 10.19 -22.85 2.73
CA TYR A 287 11.40 -22.42 3.45
C TYR A 287 11.74 -23.35 4.61
N PHE A 288 10.76 -23.74 5.43
CA PHE A 288 11.00 -24.67 6.53
C PHE A 288 11.38 -26.09 6.07
N ALA A 289 11.03 -26.50 4.85
CA ALA A 289 11.41 -27.80 4.30
C ALA A 289 12.88 -27.92 3.92
N ALA A 290 13.54 -26.79 3.61
CA ALA A 290 14.90 -26.78 3.09
C ALA A 290 15.91 -25.97 3.92
N ILE A 291 15.46 -25.11 4.84
CA ILE A 291 16.33 -24.24 5.63
C ILE A 291 16.22 -24.60 7.12
N PRO A 292 17.32 -24.97 7.80
CA PRO A 292 17.32 -25.10 9.27
C PRO A 292 16.80 -23.82 9.94
N LYS A 293 15.84 -23.95 10.87
CA LYS A 293 15.18 -22.77 11.49
C LYS A 293 16.15 -21.77 12.13
N ALA A 294 17.27 -22.22 12.70
CA ALA A 294 18.29 -21.35 13.28
C ALA A 294 19.03 -20.52 12.21
N GLU A 295 19.26 -21.11 11.02
CA GLU A 295 19.84 -20.39 9.88
C GLU A 295 18.82 -19.43 9.26
N LEU A 296 17.55 -19.86 9.15
CA LEU A 296 16.45 -19.03 8.69
C LEU A 296 16.30 -17.78 9.56
N ALA A 297 16.35 -17.91 10.88
CA ALA A 297 16.27 -16.80 11.83
C ALA A 297 17.38 -15.75 11.67
N ARG A 298 18.53 -16.13 11.10
CA ARG A 298 19.71 -15.24 10.91
C ARG A 298 19.89 -14.77 9.47
N SER A 299 19.02 -15.23 8.56
CA SER A 299 19.15 -14.95 7.13
C SER A 299 18.71 -13.53 6.72
N GLU A 300 18.07 -12.78 7.62
CA GLU A 300 17.58 -11.42 7.40
C GLU A 300 16.81 -11.29 6.07
N VAL A 301 17.35 -10.54 5.11
CA VAL A 301 16.70 -10.21 3.83
C VAL A 301 16.87 -11.30 2.79
N ILE A 302 17.74 -12.30 2.98
CA ILE A 302 18.17 -13.23 1.91
C ILE A 302 17.57 -14.64 2.02
N VAL A 303 16.41 -14.80 2.67
CA VAL A 303 15.74 -16.11 2.90
C VAL A 303 15.64 -16.94 1.62
N ALA A 304 15.14 -16.34 0.54
CA ALA A 304 14.96 -17.06 -0.72
C ALA A 304 16.30 -17.47 -1.38
N GLY A 305 17.36 -16.67 -1.20
CA GLY A 305 18.68 -17.04 -1.71
C GLY A 305 19.24 -18.25 -0.97
N LEU A 306 19.05 -18.29 0.35
CA LEU A 306 19.39 -19.44 1.18
C LEU A 306 18.59 -20.68 0.80
N PHE A 307 17.28 -20.53 0.57
CA PHE A 307 16.42 -21.62 0.08
C PHE A 307 16.96 -22.20 -1.23
N PHE A 308 17.25 -21.34 -2.22
CA PHE A 308 17.74 -21.77 -3.51
C PHE A 308 19.08 -22.50 -3.43
N ARG A 309 20.00 -22.01 -2.58
CA ARG A 309 21.28 -22.69 -2.33
C ARG A 309 21.07 -24.12 -1.79
N ASN A 310 20.15 -24.29 -0.84
CA ASN A 310 19.93 -25.59 -0.19
C ASN A 310 19.20 -26.60 -1.09
N VAL A 311 18.38 -26.14 -2.04
CA VAL A 311 17.62 -27.00 -2.97
C VAL A 311 18.37 -27.26 -4.27
N PHE A 312 19.00 -26.22 -4.86
CA PHE A 312 19.61 -26.27 -6.19
C PHE A 312 21.15 -26.24 -6.19
N GLY A 313 21.75 -26.04 -5.01
CA GLY A 313 23.19 -26.13 -4.81
C GLY A 313 23.93 -24.87 -5.26
N GLU A 314 25.23 -25.01 -5.52
CA GLU A 314 26.10 -23.89 -5.91
C GLU A 314 26.34 -23.78 -7.42
N SER A 315 25.54 -24.42 -8.25
CA SER A 315 25.69 -24.30 -9.71
C SER A 315 25.55 -22.83 -10.16
N ALA A 316 26.18 -22.46 -11.28
CA ALA A 316 26.06 -21.10 -11.83
C ALA A 316 24.59 -20.70 -12.09
N ALA A 317 23.74 -21.68 -12.46
CA ALA A 317 22.30 -21.48 -12.59
C ALA A 317 21.60 -21.25 -11.25
N ALA A 318 21.98 -21.99 -10.19
CA ALA A 318 21.42 -21.79 -8.86
C ALA A 318 21.86 -20.45 -8.22
N ARG A 319 23.10 -20.02 -8.48
CA ARG A 319 23.65 -18.73 -8.02
C ARG A 319 22.94 -17.52 -8.64
N SER A 320 22.26 -17.67 -9.77
CA SER A 320 21.49 -16.59 -10.40
C SER A 320 20.02 -16.51 -9.98
N LEU A 321 19.48 -17.52 -9.29
CA LEU A 321 18.10 -17.51 -8.75
C LEU A 321 17.81 -16.33 -7.81
N PRO A 322 18.75 -15.84 -6.97
CA PRO A 322 18.62 -14.58 -6.25
C PRO A 322 18.27 -13.37 -7.14
N ALA A 323 18.68 -13.36 -8.42
CA ALA A 323 18.32 -12.30 -9.35
C ALA A 323 16.81 -12.27 -9.67
N PHE A 324 16.11 -13.41 -9.58
CA PHE A 324 14.66 -13.44 -9.73
C PHE A 324 13.96 -12.72 -8.57
N VAL A 325 14.52 -12.82 -7.36
CA VAL A 325 14.03 -12.07 -6.21
C VAL A 325 14.37 -10.58 -6.34
N ALA A 326 15.54 -10.23 -6.87
CA ALA A 326 15.84 -8.84 -7.22
C ALA A 326 14.81 -8.29 -8.23
N LEU A 327 14.53 -9.00 -9.33
CA LEU A 327 13.51 -8.60 -10.31
C LEU A 327 12.11 -8.46 -9.69
N SER A 328 11.76 -9.31 -8.72
CA SER A 328 10.54 -9.16 -7.93
C SER A 328 10.53 -7.87 -7.11
N ASN A 329 11.64 -7.55 -6.44
CA ASN A 329 11.75 -6.36 -5.60
C ASN A 329 11.63 -5.07 -6.43
N ILE A 330 12.32 -4.94 -7.56
CA ILE A 330 12.17 -3.78 -8.46
C ILE A 330 10.76 -3.67 -9.03
N GLY A 331 10.11 -4.80 -9.33
CA GLY A 331 8.70 -4.81 -9.73
C GLY A 331 7.79 -4.22 -8.65
N ASN A 332 8.11 -4.43 -7.36
CA ASN A 332 7.36 -3.84 -6.25
C ASN A 332 7.63 -2.34 -6.14
N VAL A 333 8.90 -1.92 -6.25
CA VAL A 333 9.28 -0.49 -6.28
C VAL A 333 8.54 0.26 -7.40
N LEU A 334 8.44 -0.34 -8.59
CA LEU A 334 7.65 0.18 -9.72
C LEU A 334 6.17 0.37 -9.35
N ALA A 335 5.53 -0.65 -8.78
CA ALA A 335 4.11 -0.61 -8.40
C ALA A 335 3.83 0.41 -7.28
N VAL A 336 4.67 0.45 -6.24
CA VAL A 336 4.52 1.35 -5.09
C VAL A 336 4.75 2.81 -5.51
N SER A 337 5.78 3.09 -6.32
CA SER A 337 6.06 4.45 -6.81
C SER A 337 4.95 4.96 -7.72
N PHE A 338 4.36 4.07 -8.54
CA PHE A 338 3.19 4.39 -9.33
C PHE A 338 2.04 4.83 -8.43
N ALA A 339 1.65 4.02 -7.44
CA ALA A 339 0.53 4.30 -6.56
C ALA A 339 0.72 5.58 -5.71
N HIS A 340 1.87 5.70 -5.03
CA HIS A 340 2.13 6.81 -4.10
C HIS A 340 2.19 8.17 -4.79
N SER A 341 2.72 8.24 -6.01
CA SER A 341 2.74 9.50 -6.75
C SER A 341 1.33 10.03 -7.06
N ARG A 342 0.34 9.16 -7.26
CA ARG A 342 -1.06 9.59 -7.46
C ARG A 342 -1.68 10.05 -6.15
N VAL A 343 -1.46 9.33 -5.05
CA VAL A 343 -1.95 9.77 -3.73
C VAL A 343 -1.38 11.13 -3.35
N ASN A 344 -0.06 11.32 -3.52
CA ASN A 344 0.60 12.61 -3.29
C ASN A 344 0.05 13.72 -4.21
N GLN A 345 -0.24 13.40 -5.48
CA GLN A 345 -0.84 14.35 -6.41
C GLN A 345 -2.26 14.73 -6.00
N GLU A 346 -3.10 13.79 -5.56
CA GLU A 346 -4.46 14.06 -5.09
C GLU A 346 -4.49 14.88 -3.79
N LEU A 347 -3.49 14.70 -2.92
CA LEU A 347 -3.31 15.56 -1.75
C LEU A 347 -2.86 16.97 -2.15
N ALA A 348 -2.01 17.07 -3.18
CA ALA A 348 -1.59 18.35 -3.73
C ALA A 348 -2.77 19.12 -4.37
N LYS A 349 -3.62 18.46 -5.15
CA LYS A 349 -4.79 19.08 -5.82
C LYS A 349 -5.76 19.73 -4.82
N GLU A 350 -5.88 19.18 -3.62
CA GLU A 350 -6.71 19.77 -2.55
C GLU A 350 -6.03 20.91 -1.78
N GLY A 351 -4.80 21.26 -2.15
CA GLY A 351 -4.03 22.28 -1.46
C GLY A 351 -3.59 21.83 -0.07
N ILE A 352 -3.43 20.53 0.19
CA ILE A 352 -2.91 20.06 1.49
C ILE A 352 -1.40 20.20 1.55
N LEU A 353 -0.69 20.10 0.43
CA LEU A 353 0.76 20.23 0.36
C LEU A 353 1.18 21.69 0.08
N PRO A 354 2.29 22.17 0.67
CA PRO A 354 2.85 23.47 0.31
C PRO A 354 3.31 23.46 -1.15
N TRP A 355 3.16 24.59 -1.86
CA TRP A 355 3.37 24.65 -3.31
C TRP A 355 2.56 23.60 -4.08
N SER A 356 1.30 23.42 -3.69
CA SER A 356 0.34 22.45 -4.24
C SER A 356 0.31 22.40 -5.77
N THR A 357 0.39 23.54 -6.44
CA THR A 357 0.39 23.63 -7.92
C THR A 357 1.57 22.89 -8.56
N PHE A 358 2.74 22.91 -7.93
CA PHE A 358 3.93 22.19 -8.41
C PHE A 358 3.74 20.68 -8.26
N TRP A 359 3.34 20.20 -7.08
CA TRP A 359 3.16 18.77 -6.81
C TRP A 359 1.97 18.15 -7.55
N ALA A 360 0.93 18.94 -7.80
CA ALA A 360 -0.26 18.53 -8.57
C ALA A 360 0.01 18.46 -10.08
N SER A 361 1.07 19.10 -10.58
CA SER A 361 1.37 19.22 -12.01
C SER A 361 1.57 17.86 -12.69
N THR A 362 1.04 17.73 -13.90
CA THR A 362 1.28 16.61 -14.82
C THR A 362 2.30 16.96 -15.92
N LYS A 363 2.73 18.22 -16.01
CA LYS A 363 3.68 18.69 -17.04
C LYS A 363 5.12 18.31 -16.67
N PRO A 364 5.99 18.01 -17.66
CA PRO A 364 5.74 18.07 -19.11
C PRO A 364 5.25 16.75 -19.74
N PHE A 365 5.31 15.62 -19.03
CA PHE A 365 5.14 14.28 -19.64
C PHE A 365 3.72 13.70 -19.51
N ASN A 366 2.74 14.49 -19.08
CA ASN A 366 1.39 14.02 -18.69
C ASN A 366 1.44 12.93 -17.59
N THR A 367 2.38 13.08 -16.66
CA THR A 367 2.60 12.18 -15.52
C THR A 367 2.83 13.00 -14.25
N PRO A 368 2.53 12.47 -13.06
CA PRO A 368 2.78 13.17 -11.78
C PRO A 368 4.27 13.18 -11.42
N ALA A 369 5.12 13.76 -12.29
CA ALA A 369 6.58 13.73 -12.17
C ALA A 369 7.09 14.43 -10.90
N ALA A 370 6.48 15.56 -10.51
CA ALA A 370 6.82 16.25 -9.27
C ALA A 370 6.47 15.40 -8.03
N SER A 371 5.30 14.77 -8.02
CA SER A 371 4.91 13.86 -6.93
C SER A 371 5.73 12.57 -6.89
N LEU A 372 6.19 12.07 -8.05
CA LEU A 372 7.18 10.99 -8.13
C LEU A 372 8.53 11.40 -7.53
N PHE A 373 8.96 12.64 -7.78
CA PHE A 373 10.18 13.18 -7.19
C PHE A 373 10.06 13.31 -5.66
N LEU A 374 8.90 13.71 -5.13
CA LEU A 374 8.67 13.72 -3.68
C LEU A 374 8.84 12.32 -3.06
N HIS A 375 8.24 11.30 -3.69
CA HIS A 375 8.37 9.90 -3.28
C HIS A 375 9.83 9.40 -3.35
N TRP A 376 10.54 9.78 -4.41
CA TRP A 376 11.98 9.50 -4.57
C TRP A 376 12.80 10.14 -3.45
N LEU A 377 12.60 11.43 -3.18
CA LEU A 377 13.36 12.21 -2.22
C LEU A 377 13.27 11.57 -0.81
N VAL A 378 12.05 11.28 -0.36
CA VAL A 378 11.83 10.66 0.96
C VAL A 378 12.42 9.25 0.99
N THR A 379 12.26 8.47 -0.08
CA THR A 379 12.83 7.11 -0.17
C THR A 379 14.37 7.14 -0.08
N VAL A 380 15.02 8.09 -0.76
CA VAL A 380 16.49 8.25 -0.74
C VAL A 380 16.98 8.70 0.63
N ILE A 381 16.27 9.63 1.29
CA ILE A 381 16.59 10.04 2.66
C ILE A 381 16.55 8.84 3.60
N VAL A 382 15.51 8.00 3.53
CA VAL A 382 15.40 6.81 4.39
C VAL A 382 16.46 5.75 4.07
N LEU A 383 16.95 5.67 2.84
CA LEU A 383 18.05 4.77 2.46
C LEU A 383 19.42 5.24 2.96
N ILE A 384 19.67 6.56 3.00
CA ILE A 384 21.00 7.13 3.25
C ILE A 384 21.16 7.63 4.69
N ALA A 385 20.10 8.19 5.30
CA ALA A 385 20.21 8.86 6.60
C ALA A 385 20.52 7.90 7.77
N PRO A 386 19.90 6.71 7.88
CA PRO A 386 20.29 5.75 8.93
C PRO A 386 21.71 5.24 8.67
N PRO A 387 22.54 5.00 9.70
CA PRO A 387 23.85 4.39 9.50
C PRO A 387 23.74 2.99 8.86
N PRO A 388 24.78 2.52 8.14
CA PRO A 388 24.83 1.15 7.63
C PRO A 388 24.82 0.17 8.82
N GLY A 389 23.93 -0.82 8.74
CA GLY A 389 23.63 -1.76 9.81
C GLY A 389 22.30 -2.46 9.50
N PRO A 390 21.82 -3.35 10.39
CA PRO A 390 20.60 -4.11 10.19
C PRO A 390 19.40 -3.17 10.39
N ALA A 391 19.20 -2.22 9.48
CA ALA A 391 18.14 -1.23 9.55
C ALA A 391 16.86 -1.72 8.85
N TYR A 392 16.88 -2.92 8.27
CA TYR A 392 15.78 -3.41 7.43
C TYR A 392 14.48 -3.52 8.23
N ASN A 393 14.46 -4.22 9.38
CA ASN A 393 13.20 -4.36 10.12
C ASN A 393 12.75 -3.01 10.69
N PHE A 394 13.69 -2.16 11.12
CA PHE A 394 13.38 -0.78 11.52
C PHE A 394 12.69 0.01 10.40
N ILE A 395 13.24 0.00 9.18
CA ILE A 395 12.65 0.65 7.98
C ILE A 395 11.27 0.07 7.66
N VAL A 396 11.12 -1.26 7.72
CA VAL A 396 9.83 -1.93 7.51
C VAL A 396 8.80 -1.53 8.56
N ASN A 397 9.20 -1.48 9.83
CA ASN A 397 8.33 -1.10 10.93
C ASN A 397 7.91 0.36 10.84
N LEU A 398 8.79 1.27 10.42
CA LEU A 398 8.47 2.69 10.19
C LEU A 398 7.39 2.89 9.12
N TYR A 399 7.31 2.02 8.12
CA TYR A 399 6.25 2.04 7.12
C TYR A 399 4.94 1.41 7.63
N THR A 400 5.05 0.27 8.33
CA THR A 400 3.86 -0.53 8.70
C THR A 400 3.12 0.03 9.91
N TYR A 401 3.84 0.45 10.95
CA TYR A 401 3.27 0.88 12.23
C TYR A 401 2.33 2.10 12.13
N PRO A 402 2.71 3.23 11.48
CA PRO A 402 1.78 4.35 11.31
C PRO A 402 0.55 3.98 10.48
N GLY A 403 0.69 3.04 9.53
CA GLY A 403 -0.44 2.52 8.78
C GLY A 403 -1.46 1.79 9.66
N ALA A 404 -1.03 1.12 10.74
CA ALA A 404 -1.93 0.47 11.69
C ALA A 404 -2.80 1.50 12.45
N TRP A 405 -2.27 2.69 12.74
CA TRP A 405 -3.07 3.80 13.29
C TRP A 405 -4.13 4.27 12.30
N ILE A 406 -3.75 4.52 11.04
CA ILE A 406 -4.70 4.92 10.00
C ILE A 406 -5.81 3.87 9.84
N ASN A 407 -5.45 2.59 9.80
CA ASN A 407 -6.39 1.48 9.72
C ASN A 407 -7.30 1.37 10.96
N THR A 408 -6.79 1.66 12.16
CA THR A 408 -7.60 1.78 13.37
C THR A 408 -8.69 2.85 13.20
N PHE A 409 -8.33 4.04 12.71
CA PHE A 409 -9.29 5.12 12.48
C PHE A 409 -10.29 4.81 11.37
N VAL A 410 -9.86 4.18 10.28
CA VAL A 410 -10.76 3.74 9.19
C VAL A 410 -11.76 2.69 9.71
N ALA A 411 -11.29 1.68 10.43
CA ALA A 411 -12.14 0.61 10.97
C ALA A 411 -13.14 1.14 12.01
N GLY A 412 -12.66 1.94 12.97
CA GLY A 412 -13.50 2.59 13.96
C GLY A 412 -14.50 3.56 13.32
N GLY A 413 -14.08 4.26 12.27
CA GLY A 413 -14.94 5.13 11.48
C GLY A 413 -16.09 4.39 10.79
N LEU A 414 -15.82 3.22 10.20
CA LEU A 414 -16.89 2.41 9.59
C LEU A 414 -17.90 1.92 10.64
N ILE A 415 -17.40 1.46 11.79
CA ILE A 415 -18.26 1.02 12.89
C ILE A 415 -19.13 2.18 13.37
N TYR A 416 -18.55 3.38 13.53
CA TYR A 416 -19.29 4.59 13.88
C TYR A 416 -20.39 4.90 12.86
N LEU A 417 -20.07 4.92 11.56
CA LEU A 417 -21.03 5.21 10.49
C LEU A 417 -22.21 4.23 10.48
N ARG A 418 -21.96 2.96 10.82
CA ARG A 418 -23.00 1.91 10.87
C ARG A 418 -23.88 1.96 12.10
N LEU A 419 -23.28 2.26 13.26
CA LEU A 419 -24.00 2.30 14.53
C LEU A 419 -24.74 3.64 14.72
N SER A 420 -24.25 4.71 14.10
CA SER A 420 -24.85 6.03 14.19
C SER A 420 -26.03 6.16 13.23
N LYS A 421 -27.26 6.12 13.76
CA LYS A 421 -28.48 6.32 12.98
C LYS A 421 -28.53 7.69 12.28
N SER A 422 -27.84 8.70 12.80
CA SER A 422 -27.83 10.04 12.20
C SER A 422 -27.01 10.14 10.92
N GLU A 423 -26.14 9.16 10.63
CA GLU A 423 -25.26 9.19 9.46
C GLU A 423 -25.87 8.59 8.20
N ASN A 424 -27.00 7.86 8.30
CA ASN A 424 -27.69 7.21 7.19
C ASN A 424 -26.74 6.49 6.20
N TRP A 425 -25.77 5.76 6.74
CA TRP A 425 -24.74 5.08 5.95
C TRP A 425 -25.32 3.91 5.15
N SER A 426 -25.04 3.89 3.84
CA SER A 426 -25.37 2.76 2.96
C SER A 426 -24.23 2.51 1.97
N SER A 427 -24.03 1.25 1.60
CA SER A 427 -23.00 0.84 0.65
C SER A 427 -23.46 -0.34 -0.22
N PRO A 428 -23.05 -0.44 -1.49
CA PRO A 428 -23.27 -1.63 -2.31
C PRO A 428 -22.62 -2.91 -1.76
N TRP A 429 -21.76 -2.82 -0.74
CA TRP A 429 -21.18 -3.94 -0.02
C TRP A 429 -21.36 -3.73 1.47
N HIS A 430 -21.99 -4.69 2.14
CA HIS A 430 -22.17 -4.64 3.58
C HIS A 430 -21.30 -5.70 4.24
N THR A 431 -20.25 -5.26 4.91
CA THR A 431 -19.44 -6.12 5.76
C THR A 431 -20.25 -6.61 6.97
N TYR A 432 -20.06 -7.82 7.47
CA TYR A 432 -20.73 -8.24 8.70
C TYR A 432 -20.05 -7.61 9.94
N LEU A 433 -20.80 -7.03 10.89
CA LEU A 433 -20.26 -6.18 11.99
C LEU A 433 -19.11 -6.79 12.82
N PRO A 434 -19.06 -8.10 13.11
CA PRO A 434 -17.90 -8.73 13.75
C PRO A 434 -16.58 -8.59 12.97
N VAL A 435 -16.62 -8.44 11.64
CA VAL A 435 -15.42 -8.32 10.79
C VAL A 435 -14.67 -6.99 10.99
N PRO A 436 -15.30 -5.80 10.92
CA PRO A 436 -14.61 -4.55 11.24
C PRO A 436 -14.21 -4.49 12.72
N MET A 437 -14.96 -5.13 13.63
CA MET A 437 -14.56 -5.23 15.04
C MET A 437 -13.28 -6.05 15.20
N LEU A 438 -13.17 -7.21 14.54
CA LEU A 438 -11.94 -8.00 14.51
C LEU A 438 -10.77 -7.19 13.93
N TYR A 439 -11.00 -6.52 12.80
CA TYR A 439 -9.99 -5.69 12.15
C TYR A 439 -9.54 -4.54 13.07
N LEU A 440 -10.47 -3.88 13.75
CA LEU A 440 -10.17 -2.82 14.72
C LEU A 440 -9.35 -3.36 15.90
N CYS A 441 -9.78 -4.46 16.52
CA CYS A 441 -9.07 -5.08 17.66
C CYS A 441 -7.64 -5.47 17.30
N LEU A 442 -7.42 -6.05 16.11
CA LEU A 442 -6.08 -6.44 15.65
C LEU A 442 -5.20 -5.23 15.36
N ASN A 443 -5.73 -4.14 14.78
CA ASN A 443 -4.95 -2.92 14.58
C ASN A 443 -4.64 -2.20 15.91
N ILE A 444 -5.56 -2.19 16.87
CA ILE A 444 -5.31 -1.68 18.23
C ILE A 444 -4.19 -2.49 18.89
N PHE A 445 -4.21 -3.81 18.77
CA PHE A 445 -3.13 -4.67 19.27
C PHE A 445 -1.77 -4.31 18.66
N LEU A 446 -1.72 -4.05 17.33
CA LEU A 446 -0.50 -3.64 16.63
C LEU A 446 0.00 -2.24 17.02
N VAL A 447 -0.90 -1.37 17.46
CA VAL A 447 -0.57 0.00 17.87
C VAL A 447 -0.04 0.05 19.31
N ILE A 448 -0.65 -0.71 20.22
CA ILE A 448 -0.34 -0.67 21.65
C ILE A 448 0.88 -1.51 22.00
N THR A 449 0.94 -2.75 21.49
CA THR A 449 1.92 -3.74 21.95
C THR A 449 3.39 -3.35 21.69
N PRO A 450 3.75 -2.62 20.62
CA PRO A 450 5.12 -2.11 20.45
C PRO A 450 5.63 -1.18 21.55
N PHE A 451 4.77 -0.60 22.38
CA PHE A 451 5.18 0.19 23.56
C PHE A 451 5.45 -0.66 24.80
N VAL A 452 5.08 -1.94 24.77
CA VAL A 452 5.35 -2.88 25.87
C VAL A 452 6.81 -3.31 25.79
N PRO A 453 7.61 -3.16 26.87
CA PRO A 453 9.00 -3.56 26.84
C PRO A 453 9.16 -5.06 26.58
N PRO A 454 10.18 -5.48 25.80
CA PRO A 454 10.46 -6.88 25.58
C PRO A 454 10.88 -7.57 26.89
N ASN A 455 10.37 -8.78 27.13
CA ASN A 455 10.74 -9.61 28.28
C ASN A 455 12.06 -10.38 28.07
N SER A 456 12.61 -10.34 26.85
CA SER A 456 13.83 -11.02 26.45
C SER A 456 14.89 -10.01 26.02
N ASP A 457 16.16 -10.38 26.13
CA ASP A 457 17.31 -9.60 25.62
C ASP A 457 17.33 -9.49 24.08
N TRP A 458 16.29 -9.99 23.40
CA TRP A 458 16.15 -9.91 21.96
C TRP A 458 15.86 -8.46 21.55
N ASN A 459 16.92 -7.75 21.15
CA ASN A 459 16.82 -6.49 20.46
C ASN A 459 16.97 -6.73 18.96
N ALA A 460 15.90 -6.50 18.21
CA ALA A 460 15.80 -6.94 16.83
C ALA A 460 16.88 -6.36 15.91
N ASP A 461 17.55 -5.23 16.21
CA ASP A 461 18.45 -4.57 15.26
C ASP A 461 19.38 -3.50 15.91
N GLY A 462 19.54 -3.51 17.24
CA GLY A 462 20.33 -2.49 17.96
C GLY A 462 19.64 -1.13 18.12
N TYR A 463 18.42 -0.96 17.63
CA TYR A 463 17.57 0.21 17.91
C TYR A 463 16.75 -0.02 19.19
N PRO A 464 16.48 1.01 20.01
CA PRO A 464 15.55 0.87 21.12
C PRO A 464 14.17 0.41 20.64
N TYR A 465 13.53 -0.51 21.36
CA TYR A 465 12.23 -1.08 20.99
C TYR A 465 11.15 -0.01 20.73
N TYR A 466 11.20 1.09 21.49
CA TYR A 466 10.28 2.21 21.38
C TYR A 466 10.61 3.19 20.25
N ALA A 467 11.75 3.06 19.55
CA ALA A 467 12.19 4.03 18.57
C ALA A 467 11.23 4.14 17.38
N PHE A 468 10.90 3.01 16.72
CA PHE A 468 9.98 3.04 15.58
C PHE A 468 8.55 3.44 15.95
N PRO A 469 7.92 2.99 17.07
CA PRO A 469 6.57 3.42 17.40
C PRO A 469 6.53 4.90 17.82
N LEU A 470 7.58 5.40 18.49
CA LEU A 470 7.69 6.81 18.84
C LEU A 470 7.82 7.69 17.59
N VAL A 471 8.68 7.31 16.63
CA VAL A 471 8.82 8.04 15.36
C VAL A 471 7.51 8.00 14.57
N GLY A 472 6.88 6.83 14.45
CA GLY A 472 5.62 6.68 13.72
C GLY A 472 4.46 7.48 14.31
N ALA A 473 4.29 7.43 15.64
CA ALA A 473 3.30 8.24 16.34
C ALA A 473 3.64 9.74 16.27
N GLY A 474 4.93 10.09 16.38
CA GLY A 474 5.44 11.44 16.24
C GLY A 474 5.13 12.06 14.87
N VAL A 475 5.24 11.29 13.79
CA VAL A 475 4.87 11.74 12.43
C VAL A 475 3.35 11.98 12.31
N LEU A 476 2.52 11.14 12.92
CA LEU A 476 1.08 11.36 12.95
C LEU A 476 0.72 12.64 13.73
N LEU A 477 1.35 12.87 14.88
CA LEU A 477 1.22 14.09 15.66
C LEU A 477 1.73 15.31 14.89
N LEU A 478 2.83 15.18 14.15
CA LEU A 478 3.35 16.20 13.25
C LEU A 478 2.31 16.58 12.20
N GLY A 479 1.50 15.64 11.72
CA GLY A 479 0.36 15.92 10.84
C GLY A 479 -0.72 16.80 11.48
N ALA A 480 -0.99 16.62 12.77
CA ALA A 480 -1.90 17.49 13.52
C ALA A 480 -1.29 18.88 13.78
N VAL A 481 0.02 18.94 14.08
CA VAL A 481 0.76 20.20 14.22
C VAL A 481 0.81 20.96 12.88
N TYR A 482 1.05 20.24 11.79
CA TYR A 482 1.02 20.76 10.43
C TYR A 482 -0.35 21.36 10.12
N TRP A 483 -1.44 20.66 10.46
CA TRP A 483 -2.79 21.18 10.31
C TRP A 483 -3.02 22.48 11.10
N LEU A 484 -2.54 22.58 12.34
CA LEU A 484 -2.63 23.81 13.15
C LEU A 484 -1.88 24.97 12.49
N PHE A 485 -0.67 24.74 11.98
CA PHE A 485 0.09 25.75 11.25
C PHE A 485 -0.58 26.15 9.94
N TRP A 486 -1.02 25.17 9.16
CA TRP A 486 -1.68 25.36 7.87
C TRP A 486 -2.96 26.19 8.00
N THR A 487 -3.81 25.84 8.96
CA THR A 487 -5.07 26.57 9.22
C THR A 487 -4.83 27.98 9.75
N ARG A 488 -3.78 28.20 10.56
CA ARG A 488 -3.52 29.52 11.17
C ARG A 488 -2.77 30.49 10.25
N PHE A 489 -1.80 30.01 9.48
CA PHE A 489 -0.88 30.85 8.70
C PHE A 489 -1.15 30.79 7.20
N TRP A 490 -1.39 29.61 6.63
CA TRP A 490 -1.45 29.45 5.18
C TRP A 490 -2.81 29.82 4.58
N GLN A 491 -3.91 29.62 5.30
CA GLN A 491 -5.24 30.10 4.86
C GLN A 491 -5.41 31.63 4.99
N ASN A 492 -4.60 32.28 5.83
CA ASN A 492 -4.68 33.72 6.08
C ASN A 492 -3.65 34.56 5.30
N GLY A 493 -2.52 33.97 4.91
CA GLY A 493 -1.39 34.69 4.30
C GLY A 493 -1.43 34.79 2.78
N ASP A 494 -2.21 33.94 2.13
CA ASP A 494 -2.18 33.78 0.68
C ASP A 494 -3.63 33.57 0.23
N GLY A 495 -4.17 34.51 -0.54
CA GLY A 495 -5.56 34.56 -1.03
C GLY A 495 -5.98 33.43 -1.99
N TYR A 496 -5.44 32.23 -1.77
CA TYR A 496 -5.65 31.01 -2.51
C TYR A 496 -6.78 30.22 -1.82
N ALA A 497 -8.01 30.72 -1.96
CA ALA A 497 -9.16 29.86 -1.79
C ALA A 497 -9.15 28.86 -2.96
N VAL A 498 -8.70 27.63 -2.71
CA VAL A 498 -8.95 26.52 -3.63
C VAL A 498 -10.45 26.24 -3.56
N ILE A 499 -11.19 26.78 -4.51
CA ILE A 499 -12.63 26.53 -4.64
C ILE A 499 -12.76 25.15 -5.28
N THR A 500 -13.20 24.19 -4.48
CA THR A 500 -13.67 22.90 -5.00
C THR A 500 -15.13 23.08 -5.38
N GLU A 501 -15.41 23.32 -6.66
CA GLU A 501 -16.78 23.32 -7.17
C GLU A 501 -17.17 21.87 -7.46
N VAL A 502 -18.17 21.37 -6.75
CA VAL A 502 -18.82 20.09 -7.04
C VAL A 502 -20.05 20.43 -7.87
N SER A 503 -19.98 20.25 -9.19
CA SER A 503 -21.15 20.40 -10.06
C SER A 503 -21.89 19.07 -10.13
N PHE A 504 -23.20 19.11 -9.87
CA PHE A 504 -24.09 17.98 -10.07
C PHE A 504 -24.74 18.13 -11.44
N ASP A 505 -24.48 17.22 -12.36
CA ASP A 505 -25.25 17.14 -13.61
C ASP A 505 -26.52 16.29 -13.37
N GLU A 506 -27.62 16.58 -14.09
CA GLU A 506 -28.96 16.01 -13.85
C GLU A 506 -29.03 14.46 -13.97
N ALA A 507 -27.93 13.80 -14.35
CA ALA A 507 -27.79 12.36 -14.52
C ALA A 507 -27.19 11.59 -13.32
N SER A 508 -27.08 12.18 -12.13
CA SER A 508 -26.47 11.56 -10.92
C SER A 508 -24.95 11.32 -11.00
N GLU A 509 -24.23 12.15 -11.75
CA GLU A 509 -22.76 12.14 -11.76
C GLU A 509 -22.19 13.37 -11.03
N GLU A 510 -21.47 13.11 -9.93
CA GLU A 510 -20.63 14.13 -9.28
C GLU A 510 -19.37 14.36 -10.11
N ALA A 511 -19.25 15.54 -10.73
CA ALA A 511 -18.00 16.04 -11.26
C ALA A 511 -17.38 17.00 -10.23
N VAL A 512 -16.17 16.69 -9.76
CA VAL A 512 -15.40 17.59 -8.89
C VAL A 512 -14.49 18.42 -9.79
N VAL A 513 -14.85 19.69 -9.97
CA VAL A 513 -14.05 20.66 -10.70
C VAL A 513 -13.10 21.33 -9.69
N TYR A 514 -11.80 21.16 -9.90
CA TYR A 514 -10.79 21.91 -9.15
C TYR A 514 -10.65 23.29 -9.80
N GLY A 515 -11.28 24.31 -9.21
CA GLY A 515 -11.15 25.69 -9.65
C GLY A 515 -9.75 26.24 -9.35
N LYS A 516 -9.23 27.08 -10.25
CA LYS A 516 -8.01 27.87 -9.97
C LYS A 516 -8.26 28.79 -8.77
N PRO A 517 -7.21 29.09 -7.98
CA PRO A 517 -7.29 30.08 -6.92
C PRO A 517 -7.61 31.46 -7.54
N LEU A 518 -8.82 31.98 -7.32
CA LEU A 518 -9.20 33.32 -7.72
C LEU A 518 -8.50 34.32 -6.80
N ARG A 519 -7.56 35.09 -7.38
CA ARG A 519 -6.88 36.18 -6.68
C ARG A 519 -7.90 37.31 -6.44
N GLY A 520 -8.36 37.47 -5.20
CA GLY A 520 -9.12 38.66 -4.77
C GLY A 520 -10.64 38.53 -4.69
N ALA A 521 -11.22 37.31 -4.73
CA ALA A 521 -12.65 37.17 -4.43
C ALA A 521 -12.87 37.27 -2.90
N GLN A 522 -13.56 38.31 -2.44
CA GLN A 522 -14.12 38.34 -1.09
C GLN A 522 -15.00 37.09 -0.89
N PRO A 523 -15.00 36.49 0.31
CA PRO A 523 -15.90 35.37 0.59
C PRO A 523 -17.33 35.88 0.43
N ALA A 524 -18.01 35.44 -0.63
CA ALA A 524 -19.44 35.63 -0.74
C ALA A 524 -20.09 34.81 0.38
N VAL A 525 -20.44 35.48 1.48
CA VAL A 525 -21.45 35.00 2.40
C VAL A 525 -22.78 35.12 1.66
N SER A 526 -23.08 34.16 0.78
CA SER A 526 -24.44 33.94 0.31
C SER A 526 -24.93 32.64 0.94
N GLY A 527 -26.09 32.74 1.59
CA GLY A 527 -26.64 31.69 2.44
C GLY A 527 -26.85 30.39 1.67
N MET A 528 -26.05 29.37 1.99
CA MET A 528 -26.41 28.00 1.71
C MET A 528 -27.52 27.61 2.68
N GLN A 529 -28.77 27.69 2.22
CA GLN A 529 -29.83 26.84 2.75
C GLN A 529 -29.38 25.38 2.58
N GLU A 530 -29.41 24.64 3.69
CA GLU A 530 -29.18 23.20 3.73
C GLU A 530 -30.10 22.50 2.72
N PRO A 531 -29.59 21.61 1.84
CA PRO A 531 -30.42 20.57 1.29
C PRO A 531 -30.58 19.52 2.38
N LEU A 532 -31.75 19.55 3.03
CA LEU A 532 -32.28 18.47 3.85
C LEU A 532 -32.30 17.18 3.01
N LEU A 533 -31.27 16.37 3.11
CA LEU A 533 -31.32 14.98 2.67
C LEU A 533 -32.16 14.18 3.69
N GLY A 534 -33.45 14.08 3.37
CA GLY A 534 -34.38 13.11 3.95
C GLY A 534 -35.43 13.72 4.87
N SER A 535 -36.57 14.12 4.32
CA SER A 535 -37.79 14.23 5.11
C SER A 535 -39.01 13.67 4.37
N ARG A 536 -39.59 12.63 5.00
CA ARG A 536 -41.02 12.31 5.09
C ARG A 536 -41.72 11.77 3.84
N SER A 537 -41.98 10.46 3.87
CA SER A 537 -43.19 9.86 3.31
C SER A 537 -44.22 9.65 4.42
N ASP A 538 -45.41 10.23 4.22
CA ASP A 538 -46.73 9.99 4.83
C ASP A 538 -47.00 10.43 6.28
N PRO A 539 -48.23 10.89 6.62
CA PRO A 539 -49.54 10.40 6.10
C PRO A 539 -50.63 11.45 5.78
N GLY A 540 -51.70 11.03 5.08
CA GLY A 540 -53.06 11.52 5.36
C GLY A 540 -53.94 12.01 4.19
N TYR A 541 -54.89 11.16 3.80
CA TYR A 541 -56.32 11.44 3.54
C TYR A 541 -56.79 12.91 3.28
N ASN A 542 -57.47 13.14 2.14
CA ASN A 542 -58.86 13.65 2.09
C ASN A 542 -59.44 13.68 0.66
N SER A 543 -60.33 12.70 0.40
CA SER A 543 -61.71 12.82 -0.08
C SER A 543 -62.22 14.06 -0.88
N ILE A 544 -62.94 13.72 -1.98
CA ILE A 544 -64.16 14.32 -2.58
C ILE A 544 -63.99 15.34 -3.72
N GLY A 545 -64.58 14.99 -4.87
CA GLY A 545 -65.44 15.92 -5.61
C GLY A 545 -65.48 15.78 -7.14
N SER A 546 -66.24 14.79 -7.64
CA SER A 546 -67.15 14.78 -8.81
C SER A 546 -67.06 13.49 -9.62
#